data_AF-A0A7S3ABW6-F1
#
_entry.id   AF-A0A7S3ABW6-F1
#
_cell.length_a   1.000
_cell.length_b   1.000
_cell.length_c   1.000
_cell.angle_alpha   90.00
_cell.angle_beta   90.00
_cell.angle_gamma   90.00
#
_symmetry.space_group_name_H-M   'P 1'
#
loop_
_entity.id
_entity.type
_entity.pdbx_description
1 polymer ?
#
loop_
_entity_poly.entity_id
_entity_poly.type
_entity_poly.pdbx_seq_one_letter_code
_entity_poly.pdbx_strand_id
1 'polypeptide(L)'
;MGKLASCTDPSLLTREECDAASMAMSMYGAGGVVSWSNPPVGSFDDFGASMRLLYVISTTDEWEIIMYKLMDSNEPGMAAIRNDYDLASLFAVSWMLLGSFFALNLFVGVVIDQFNRIKVVTVRPRPIVDF
;
A
#
# COMPACT_ATOMS: atom_id res chain seq x y z
N MET A 1 9.22 -11.90 -0.41
CA MET A 1 8.47 -11.82 -1.68
C MET A 1 7.59 -13.06 -1.76
N GLY A 2 6.31 -12.90 -2.04
CA GLY A 2 5.30 -13.97 -2.17
C GLY A 2 4.51 -14.31 -0.92
N LYS A 3 4.50 -13.43 0.10
CA LYS A 3 3.93 -13.72 1.44
C LYS A 3 2.50 -13.22 1.66
N LEU A 4 2.00 -12.35 0.78
CA LEU A 4 0.69 -11.72 0.92
C LEU A 4 -0.42 -12.44 0.17
N ALA A 5 -0.08 -13.42 -0.66
CA ALA A 5 -1.05 -14.19 -1.41
C ALA A 5 -1.87 -15.09 -0.48
N SER A 6 -3.15 -15.26 -0.80
CA SER A 6 -4.06 -16.14 -0.09
C SER A 6 -4.98 -16.86 -1.06
N CYS A 7 -5.52 -17.99 -0.63
CA CYS A 7 -6.57 -18.67 -1.36
C CYS A 7 -7.90 -17.89 -1.24
N THR A 8 -8.77 -18.04 -2.24
CA THR A 8 -10.15 -17.52 -2.15
C THR A 8 -10.95 -18.21 -1.05
N ASP A 9 -10.67 -19.50 -0.80
CA ASP A 9 -11.26 -20.27 0.31
C ASP A 9 -10.37 -20.16 1.56
N PRO A 10 -10.87 -19.60 2.69
CA PRO A 10 -10.08 -19.41 3.89
C PRO A 10 -9.75 -20.72 4.65
N SER A 11 -10.38 -21.84 4.29
CA SER A 11 -10.08 -23.14 4.90
C SER A 11 -8.78 -23.76 4.37
N LEU A 12 -8.29 -23.29 3.22
CA LEU A 12 -7.09 -23.80 2.56
C LEU A 12 -5.89 -22.91 2.92
N LEU A 13 -4.96 -23.46 3.68
CA LEU A 13 -3.82 -22.71 4.23
C LEU A 13 -2.58 -22.78 3.35
N THR A 14 -2.46 -23.79 2.50
CA THR A 14 -1.30 -23.93 1.60
C THR A 14 -1.68 -23.66 0.15
N ARG A 15 -0.69 -23.18 -0.62
CA ARG A 15 -0.85 -23.02 -2.06
C ARG A 15 -1.15 -24.33 -2.77
N GLU A 16 -0.50 -25.42 -2.36
CA GLU A 16 -0.70 -26.75 -2.95
C GLU A 16 -2.14 -27.23 -2.78
N GLU A 17 -2.72 -27.05 -1.59
CA GLU A 17 -4.14 -27.37 -1.32
C GLU A 17 -5.09 -26.50 -2.14
N CYS A 18 -4.80 -25.19 -2.25
CA CYS A 18 -5.61 -24.26 -3.05
C CYS A 18 -5.60 -24.61 -4.55
N ASP A 19 -4.42 -24.94 -5.09
CA ASP A 19 -4.26 -25.33 -6.48
C ASP A 19 -4.94 -26.69 -6.74
N ALA A 20 -4.83 -27.66 -5.82
CA ALA A 20 -5.54 -28.94 -5.90
C ALA A 20 -7.07 -28.77 -5.86
N ALA A 21 -7.57 -27.89 -4.99
CA ALA A 21 -9.00 -27.56 -4.91
C ALA A 21 -9.51 -26.90 -6.20
N SER A 22 -8.73 -26.00 -6.80
CA SER A 22 -9.06 -25.37 -8.07
C SER A 22 -9.21 -26.38 -9.21
N MET A 23 -8.30 -27.38 -9.27
CA MET A 23 -8.34 -28.45 -10.27
C MET A 23 -9.53 -29.37 -10.05
N ALA A 24 -9.80 -29.78 -8.81
CA ALA A 24 -10.96 -30.60 -8.48
C ALA A 24 -12.28 -29.90 -8.87
N MET A 25 -12.42 -28.61 -8.57
CA MET A 25 -13.62 -27.83 -8.91
C MET A 25 -13.86 -27.80 -10.42
N SER A 26 -12.79 -27.61 -11.20
CA SER A 26 -12.85 -27.61 -12.67
C SER A 26 -13.22 -28.98 -13.26
N MET A 27 -12.81 -30.08 -12.60
CA MET A 27 -13.08 -31.45 -13.05
C MET A 27 -14.53 -31.86 -12.79
N TYR A 28 -15.08 -31.49 -11.62
CA TYR A 28 -16.44 -31.87 -11.21
C TYR A 28 -17.53 -30.88 -11.67
N GLY A 29 -17.14 -29.79 -12.35
CA GLY A 29 -18.08 -28.81 -12.90
C GLY A 29 -18.88 -28.04 -11.84
N ALA A 30 -18.34 -27.96 -10.61
CA ALA A 30 -18.99 -27.20 -9.55
C ALA A 30 -18.71 -25.70 -9.76
N GLY A 31 -19.74 -24.86 -9.61
CA GLY A 31 -19.65 -23.42 -9.84
C GLY A 31 -18.89 -22.70 -8.72
N GLY A 32 -17.59 -22.47 -8.90
CA GLY A 32 -16.77 -21.67 -8.00
C GLY A 32 -15.35 -21.49 -8.53
N VAL A 33 -14.79 -20.28 -8.41
CA VAL A 33 -13.39 -19.99 -8.78
C VAL A 33 -12.56 -19.96 -7.50
N VAL A 34 -11.82 -21.03 -7.24
CA VAL A 34 -10.79 -21.08 -6.19
C VAL A 34 -9.46 -20.74 -6.85
N SER A 35 -8.78 -19.70 -6.36
CA SER A 35 -7.49 -19.32 -6.91
C SER A 35 -6.57 -18.77 -5.82
N TRP A 36 -5.27 -19.05 -5.97
CA TRP A 36 -4.23 -18.46 -5.15
C TRP A 36 -3.80 -17.13 -5.76
N SER A 37 -4.09 -16.01 -5.10
CA SER A 37 -3.81 -14.70 -5.67
C SER A 37 -3.40 -13.67 -4.61
N ASN A 38 -2.68 -12.64 -5.07
CA ASN A 38 -2.33 -11.50 -4.25
C ASN A 38 -3.53 -10.59 -4.00
N PRO A 39 -3.56 -9.85 -2.89
CA PRO A 39 -4.64 -8.92 -2.61
C PRO A 39 -4.64 -7.77 -3.64
N PRO A 40 -5.83 -7.23 -3.99
CA PRO A 40 -5.98 -6.25 -5.06
C PRO A 40 -5.26 -4.92 -4.79
N VAL A 41 -5.05 -4.59 -3.50
CA VAL A 41 -4.31 -3.40 -3.05
C VAL A 41 -2.81 -3.42 -3.45
N GLY A 42 -2.24 -4.60 -3.72
CA GLY A 42 -0.85 -4.78 -4.13
C GLY A 42 -0.10 -5.80 -3.29
N SER A 43 1.16 -6.03 -3.63
CA SER A 43 2.06 -6.96 -2.94
C SER A 43 3.51 -6.46 -2.97
N PHE A 44 4.37 -7.09 -2.17
CA PHE A 44 5.82 -6.82 -2.15
C PHE A 44 6.60 -7.77 -3.06
N ASP A 45 6.00 -8.17 -4.18
CA ASP A 45 6.59 -9.13 -5.12
C ASP A 45 7.31 -8.42 -6.26
N ASP A 46 6.74 -7.30 -6.71
CA ASP A 46 7.28 -6.44 -7.75
C ASP A 46 7.45 -5.02 -7.24
N PHE A 47 8.40 -4.27 -7.82
CA PHE A 47 8.65 -2.88 -7.45
C PHE A 47 7.41 -2.00 -7.59
N GLY A 48 6.70 -2.09 -8.72
CA GLY A 48 5.49 -1.29 -8.95
C GLY A 48 4.34 -1.65 -8.00
N ALA A 49 4.15 -2.92 -7.70
CA ALA A 49 3.14 -3.37 -6.74
C ALA A 49 3.48 -2.91 -5.31
N SER A 50 4.78 -2.94 -4.96
CA SER A 50 5.27 -2.44 -3.67
C SER A 50 5.02 -0.94 -3.52
N MET A 51 5.31 -0.16 -4.58
CA MET A 51 5.08 1.28 -4.57
C MET A 51 3.60 1.63 -4.43
N ARG A 52 2.68 0.82 -4.99
CA ARG A 52 1.23 1.00 -4.79
C ARG A 52 0.86 0.85 -3.31
N LEU A 53 1.34 -0.20 -2.63
CA LEU A 53 1.08 -0.39 -1.20
C LEU A 53 1.66 0.76 -0.37
N LEU A 54 2.91 1.13 -0.62
CA LEU A 54 3.58 2.21 0.13
C LEU A 54 2.90 3.55 -0.09
N TYR A 55 2.38 3.82 -1.29
CA TYR A 55 1.61 5.02 -1.58
C TYR A 55 0.32 5.08 -0.74
N VAL A 56 -0.47 4.00 -0.71
CA VAL A 56 -1.72 3.95 0.07
C VAL A 56 -1.44 4.09 1.58
N ILE A 57 -0.40 3.43 2.08
CA ILE A 57 0.04 3.60 3.48
C ILE A 57 0.45 5.06 3.74
N SER A 58 1.18 5.71 2.82
CA SER A 58 1.59 7.11 2.97
C SER A 58 0.43 8.11 2.91
N THR A 59 -0.67 7.79 2.22
CA THR A 59 -1.88 8.63 2.21
C THR A 59 -2.73 8.45 3.45
N THR A 60 -2.38 7.52 4.35
CA THR A 60 -3.13 7.18 5.57
C THR A 60 -4.56 6.71 5.29
N ASP A 61 -4.81 6.16 4.10
CA ASP A 61 -6.12 5.65 3.69
C ASP A 61 -6.10 4.12 3.72
N GLU A 62 -7.01 3.51 4.48
CA GLU A 62 -7.07 2.05 4.73
C GLU A 62 -5.72 1.39 5.11
N TRP A 63 -4.80 2.16 5.69
CA TRP A 63 -3.44 1.72 6.00
C TRP A 63 -3.43 0.61 7.05
N GLU A 64 -4.41 0.60 7.95
CA GLU A 64 -4.57 -0.39 9.00
C GLU A 64 -4.90 -1.77 8.43
N ILE A 65 -5.70 -1.85 7.37
CA ILE A 65 -6.04 -3.12 6.72
C ILE A 65 -4.79 -3.71 6.07
N ILE A 66 -3.99 -2.86 5.42
CA ILE A 66 -2.72 -3.28 4.82
C ILE A 66 -1.74 -3.72 5.92
N MET A 67 -1.67 -2.99 7.02
CA MET A 67 -0.83 -3.36 8.17
C MET A 67 -1.24 -4.71 8.74
N TYR A 68 -2.54 -4.98 8.96
CA TYR A 68 -2.99 -6.27 9.46
C TYR A 68 -2.66 -7.41 8.48
N LYS A 69 -2.82 -7.19 7.18
CA LYS A 69 -2.40 -8.17 6.15
C LYS A 69 -0.89 -8.43 6.16
N LEU A 70 -0.09 -7.40 6.47
CA LEU A 70 1.36 -7.55 6.61
C LEU A 70 1.74 -8.35 7.86
N MET A 71 1.08 -8.06 8.99
CA MET A 71 1.31 -8.78 10.24
C MET A 71 0.92 -10.25 10.12
N ASP A 72 -0.17 -10.54 9.43
CA ASP A 72 -0.67 -11.91 9.24
C ASP A 72 0.11 -12.66 8.15
N SER A 73 1.03 -12.01 7.44
CA SER A 73 1.81 -12.65 6.38
C SER A 73 2.81 -13.66 6.95
N ASN A 74 2.85 -14.85 6.36
CA ASN A 74 3.66 -15.95 6.87
C ASN A 74 4.80 -16.32 5.88
N GLU A 75 5.03 -17.61 5.67
CA GLU A 75 6.00 -18.13 4.71
C GLU A 75 5.45 -18.08 3.27
N PRO A 76 6.30 -17.99 2.24
CA PRO A 76 5.84 -18.03 0.86
C PRO A 76 5.07 -19.34 0.57
N GLY A 77 3.85 -19.21 0.03
CA GLY A 77 2.98 -20.37 -0.24
C GLY A 77 2.12 -20.82 0.94
N MET A 78 2.23 -20.15 2.09
CA MET A 78 1.29 -20.26 3.21
C MET A 78 0.34 -19.07 3.22
N ALA A 79 -0.91 -19.31 3.58
CA ALA A 79 -1.93 -18.30 3.71
C ALA A 79 -1.65 -17.44 4.95
N ALA A 80 -2.28 -16.27 5.00
CA ALA A 80 -2.15 -15.38 6.13
C ALA A 80 -2.71 -16.05 7.41
N ILE A 81 -1.92 -16.03 8.49
CA ILE A 81 -2.29 -16.55 9.81
C ILE A 81 -2.22 -15.39 10.78
N ARG A 82 -3.28 -15.18 11.56
CA ARG A 82 -3.37 -14.05 12.49
C ARG A 82 -2.15 -14.02 13.42
N ASN A 83 -1.42 -12.91 13.40
CA ASN A 83 -0.29 -12.68 14.30
C ASN A 83 -0.37 -11.27 14.88
N ASP A 84 -0.71 -11.16 16.16
CA ASP A 84 -0.89 -9.88 16.85
C ASP A 84 0.44 -9.19 17.21
N TYR A 85 1.57 -9.91 17.18
CA TYR A 85 2.87 -9.43 17.70
C TYR A 85 3.96 -9.40 16.62
N ASP A 86 3.59 -9.09 15.38
CA ASP A 86 4.53 -9.06 14.27
C ASP A 86 5.22 -7.68 14.08
N LEU A 87 6.50 -7.71 13.73
CA LEU A 87 7.32 -6.51 13.50
C LEU A 87 6.91 -5.72 12.24
N ALA A 88 6.15 -6.31 11.32
CA ALA A 88 5.65 -5.60 10.15
C ALA A 88 4.68 -4.46 10.51
N SER A 89 4.05 -4.52 11.69
CA SER A 89 3.27 -3.40 12.24
C SER A 89 4.12 -2.14 12.44
N LEU A 90 5.31 -2.29 13.03
CA LEU A 90 6.25 -1.20 13.25
C LEU A 90 6.80 -0.65 11.92
N PHE A 91 6.97 -1.51 10.91
CA PHE A 91 7.33 -1.06 9.57
C PHE A 91 6.25 -0.13 8.97
N ALA A 92 4.98 -0.54 8.99
CA ALA A 92 3.89 0.28 8.46
C ALA A 92 3.79 1.64 9.19
N VAL A 93 3.84 1.64 10.53
CA VAL A 93 3.77 2.86 11.34
C VAL A 93 4.96 3.78 11.11
N SER A 94 6.19 3.24 11.10
CA SER A 94 7.39 4.05 10.86
C SER A 94 7.41 4.66 9.45
N TRP A 95 6.95 3.93 8.43
CA TRP A 95 6.80 4.46 7.07
C TRP A 95 5.82 5.63 7.02
N MET A 96 4.67 5.53 7.69
CA MET A 96 3.71 6.63 7.78
C MET A 96 4.30 7.87 8.45
N LEU A 97 5.01 7.71 9.56
CA LEU A 97 5.62 8.83 10.30
C LEU A 97 6.66 9.55 9.44
N LEU A 98 7.56 8.79 8.79
CA LEU A 98 8.57 9.35 7.90
C LEU A 98 7.91 10.02 6.69
N GLY A 99 6.99 9.34 6.01
CA GLY A 99 6.29 9.86 4.84
C GLY A 99 5.54 11.15 5.14
N SER A 100 4.82 11.19 6.26
CA SER A 100 4.07 12.37 6.70
C SER A 100 5.01 13.53 7.04
N PHE A 101 6.13 13.26 7.72
CA PHE A 101 7.13 14.28 8.02
C PHE A 101 7.72 14.89 6.74
N PHE A 102 8.09 14.06 5.77
CA PHE A 102 8.58 14.53 4.47
C PHE A 102 7.50 15.32 3.70
N ALA A 103 6.26 14.84 3.68
CA ALA A 103 5.15 15.51 3.00
C ALA A 103 4.85 16.88 3.61
N LEU A 104 4.80 16.98 4.94
CA LEU A 104 4.59 18.26 5.65
C LEU A 104 5.73 19.24 5.39
N ASN A 105 6.99 18.78 5.44
CA ASN A 105 8.15 19.63 5.17
C ASN A 105 8.17 20.13 3.73
N LEU A 106 7.83 19.27 2.76
CA LEU A 106 7.72 19.66 1.36
C LEU A 106 6.59 20.68 1.17
N PHE A 107 5.42 20.42 1.76
CA PHE A 107 4.27 21.32 1.70
C PHE A 107 4.59 22.70 2.26
N VAL A 108 5.16 22.76 3.47
CA VAL A 108 5.58 24.02 4.11
C VAL A 108 6.61 24.75 3.26
N GLY A 109 7.59 24.03 2.71
CA GLY A 109 8.60 24.62 1.82
C GLY A 109 7.99 25.30 0.58
N VAL A 110 7.05 24.62 -0.09
CA VAL A 110 6.36 25.17 -1.27
C VAL A 110 5.51 26.38 -0.90
N VAL A 111 4.74 26.29 0.19
CA VAL A 111 3.85 27.38 0.64
C VAL A 111 4.65 28.64 1.00
N ILE A 112 5.77 28.49 1.71
CA ILE A 112 6.65 29.61 2.06
C ILE A 112 7.26 30.25 0.80
N ASP A 113 7.71 29.47 -0.18
CA ASP A 113 8.22 29.99 -1.45
C ASP A 113 7.17 30.84 -2.18
N GLN A 114 5.92 30.36 -2.23
CA GLN A 114 4.82 31.12 -2.84
C GLN A 114 4.55 32.45 -2.12
N PHE A 115 4.50 32.45 -0.79
CA PHE A 115 4.32 33.69 -0.03
C PHE A 115 5.46 34.68 -0.25
N ASN A 116 6.70 34.20 -0.34
CA ASN A 116 7.86 35.04 -0.60
C ASN A 116 7.80 35.66 -2.01
N ARG A 117 7.40 34.89 -3.04
CA ARG A 117 7.19 35.41 -4.40
C ARG A 117 6.12 36.50 -4.44
N ILE A 118 4.97 36.27 -3.80
CA ILE A 118 3.87 37.24 -3.76
C ILE A 118 4.36 38.53 -3.11
N LYS A 119 5.03 38.46 -1.94
CA LYS A 119 5.59 39.65 -1.28
C LYS A 119 6.53 40.45 -2.19
N VAL A 120 7.39 39.78 -2.97
CA VAL A 120 8.29 40.45 -3.93
C VAL A 120 7.51 41.14 -5.05
N VAL A 121 6.42 40.55 -5.54
CA VAL A 121 5.59 41.12 -6.61
C VAL A 121 4.80 42.33 -6.11
N THR A 122 4.18 42.26 -4.93
CA THR A 122 3.35 43.35 -4.41
C THR A 122 4.17 44.57 -3.98
N VAL A 123 5.44 44.39 -3.62
CA VAL A 123 6.35 45.47 -3.17
C VAL A 123 7.00 46.21 -4.35
N ARG A 124 6.99 45.65 -5.58
CA ARG A 124 7.43 46.42 -6.75
C ARG A 124 6.30 47.34 -7.23
N PRO A 125 6.49 48.66 -7.30
CA PRO A 125 5.54 49.53 -7.97
C PRO A 125 5.40 49.05 -9.42
N ARG A 126 4.16 48.95 -9.93
CA ARG A 126 3.94 48.68 -11.36
C ARG A 126 4.67 49.76 -12.15
N PRO A 127 5.49 49.41 -13.17
CA PRO A 127 6.00 50.42 -14.08
C PRO A 127 4.78 51.15 -14.65
N ILE A 128 4.75 52.46 -14.45
CA ILE A 128 3.80 53.34 -15.13
C ILE A 128 4.18 53.18 -16.61
N VAL A 129 3.37 52.45 -17.35
CA VAL A 129 3.38 52.56 -18.81
C VAL A 129 2.80 53.93 -19.11
N ASP A 130 3.67 54.94 -19.10
CA ASP A 130 3.40 56.18 -19.80
C ASP A 130 3.25 55.83 -21.30
N PHE A 131 2.23 56.44 -21.90
CA PHE A 131 1.63 56.24 -23.23
C PHE A 131 2.58 55.87 -24.37
#